data_AF-A0A7S1Q501-F1
#
_entry.id   AF-A0A7S1Q501-F1
#
_cell.length_a   1.000
_cell.length_b   1.000
_cell.length_c   1.000
_cell.angle_alpha   90.00
_cell.angle_beta   90.00
_cell.angle_gamma   90.00
#
_symmetry.space_group_name_H-M   'P 1'
#
loop_
_entity.id
_entity.type
_entity.pdbx_description
1 polymer ?
#
loop_
_entity_poly.entity_id
_entity_poly.type
_entity_poly.pdbx_seq_one_letter_code
_entity_poly.pdbx_strand_id
1 'polypeptide(L)'
;MDQTYYIMSVNWGRLLNTHGSGVSLWNHGSVDVSAVVAAGDAPAEAGNVRWRLLECPHQSDVLYIVSDRHPAFLDTHGTDLKVWNNSGRDISSIIAGNTSSHAGNIRWRMLDCPHQPGVFYIVNVRHGTFLDADGGAVSLWNHGGKEAAAAIAENTSRYAANIRWHLLPVDRHADGGTPSPAVAPVRHEAPVQQPRPPLREVRIVHLSDTHAMHRDIEGQFPLPEGDVLVHTGDFSNHGTDAEIADFDAWLGEVGRRYPHTLVIPGNHDWWGALRQIEAGELSPQAAVRRGYMQSKLRNARVLSHEEVELFGVKIFGSPWSPWQKDGRPDRVGHHSPAYADALKAWQDVGGSEDVFSLIPPDVDVLMTHGPADAILDCLGTPGRGWGSSKRLREAIVRAKPRMHLFGHLHEQRGEYRRGTAGFSGGVEYTLHGKRFPTTGPPPADYPCELISCNAMCNHEGLDGTGRKSIAGPARLICVTPR
;
A
#
# COMPACT_ATOMS: atom_id res chain seq x y z
N MET A 1 7.94 -14.51 -25.29
CA MET A 1 7.64 -13.06 -25.26
C MET A 1 8.89 -12.37 -24.72
N ASP A 2 9.63 -11.65 -25.57
CA ASP A 2 10.92 -11.01 -25.22
C ASP A 2 10.70 -9.66 -24.52
N GLN A 3 10.11 -9.69 -23.32
CA GLN A 3 9.86 -8.49 -22.54
C GLN A 3 11.15 -8.08 -21.78
N THR A 4 11.48 -6.80 -21.83
CA THR A 4 12.62 -6.21 -21.11
C THR A 4 12.10 -5.51 -19.85
N TYR A 5 12.87 -5.60 -18.77
CA TYR A 5 12.54 -5.08 -17.46
C TYR A 5 13.71 -4.31 -16.85
N TYR A 6 13.40 -3.32 -16.02
CA TYR A 6 14.26 -2.88 -14.94
C TYR A 6 13.97 -3.73 -13.70
N ILE A 7 15.02 -4.21 -13.05
CA ILE A 7 14.93 -4.98 -11.79
C ILE A 7 15.32 -4.03 -10.66
N MET A 8 14.38 -3.66 -9.79
CA MET A 8 14.59 -2.63 -8.75
C MET A 8 14.56 -3.23 -7.35
N SER A 9 15.57 -2.95 -6.53
CA SER A 9 15.62 -3.42 -5.14
C SER A 9 14.53 -2.73 -4.31
N VAL A 10 13.76 -3.49 -3.52
CA VAL A 10 12.72 -2.92 -2.66
C VAL A 10 13.30 -2.03 -1.57
N ASN A 11 14.37 -2.47 -0.89
CA ASN A 11 14.92 -1.70 0.22
C ASN A 11 15.54 -0.36 -0.21
N TRP A 12 16.25 -0.34 -1.34
CA TRP A 12 17.05 0.82 -1.74
C TRP A 12 16.43 1.66 -2.86
N GLY A 13 15.38 1.18 -3.54
CA GLY A 13 14.79 1.86 -4.70
C GLY A 13 15.78 2.03 -5.88
N ARG A 14 16.80 1.17 -5.98
CA ARG A 14 17.88 1.25 -6.97
C ARG A 14 17.80 0.10 -7.97
N LEU A 15 18.31 0.33 -9.19
CA LEU A 15 18.27 -0.67 -10.26
C LEU A 15 19.45 -1.61 -10.19
N LEU A 16 19.20 -2.87 -10.49
CA LEU A 16 20.23 -3.87 -10.76
C LEU A 16 21.00 -3.45 -12.01
N ASN A 17 22.30 -3.29 -11.86
CA ASN A 17 23.18 -2.72 -12.86
C ASN A 17 24.35 -3.65 -13.19
N THR A 18 24.79 -3.61 -14.44
CA THR A 18 26.04 -4.21 -14.87
C THR A 18 27.15 -3.17 -14.92
N HIS A 19 28.29 -3.47 -14.30
CA HIS A 19 29.49 -2.63 -14.38
C HIS A 19 30.71 -3.51 -14.70
N GLY A 20 31.07 -3.56 -15.98
CA GLY A 20 32.03 -4.55 -16.50
C GLY A 20 31.48 -5.97 -16.38
N SER A 21 32.23 -6.88 -15.76
CA SER A 21 31.75 -8.24 -15.45
C SER A 21 31.02 -8.34 -14.10
N GLY A 22 30.97 -7.24 -13.33
CA GLY A 22 30.35 -7.21 -12.00
C GLY A 22 28.91 -6.72 -12.02
N VAL A 23 28.21 -6.96 -10.91
CA VAL A 23 26.82 -6.54 -10.67
C VAL A 23 26.79 -5.60 -9.47
N SER A 24 26.01 -4.53 -9.57
CA SER A 24 25.89 -3.50 -8.52
C SER A 24 24.51 -2.86 -8.54
N LEU A 25 24.22 -1.99 -7.57
CA LEU A 25 23.05 -1.12 -7.62
C LEU A 25 23.42 0.23 -8.23
N TRP A 26 22.70 0.63 -9.26
CA TRP A 26 22.83 1.96 -9.84
C TRP A 26 21.94 2.97 -9.14
N ASN A 27 22.47 4.18 -8.93
CA ASN A 27 21.84 5.26 -8.18
C ASN A 27 21.73 6.53 -9.06
N HIS A 28 20.52 7.07 -9.25
CA HIS A 28 20.28 8.31 -9.98
C HIS A 28 20.14 9.52 -9.05
N GLY A 29 21.11 9.73 -8.15
CA GLY A 29 21.02 10.81 -7.16
C GLY A 29 19.74 10.77 -6.33
N SER A 30 19.24 11.93 -5.88
CA SER A 30 18.06 12.07 -5.02
C SER A 30 16.70 11.93 -5.76
N VAL A 31 16.67 11.25 -6.92
CA VAL A 31 15.46 11.11 -7.74
C VAL A 31 14.90 9.70 -7.57
N ASP A 32 13.59 9.61 -7.35
CA ASP A 32 12.85 8.35 -7.33
C ASP A 32 12.90 7.68 -8.71
N VAL A 33 13.56 6.52 -8.77
CA VAL A 33 13.77 5.79 -10.02
C VAL A 33 12.46 5.28 -10.62
N SER A 34 11.43 5.04 -9.80
CA SER A 34 10.11 4.66 -10.30
C SER A 34 9.46 5.80 -11.11
N ALA A 35 9.71 7.05 -10.71
CA ALA A 35 9.25 8.25 -11.43
C ALA A 35 10.05 8.51 -12.72
N VAL A 36 11.35 8.19 -12.73
CA VAL A 36 12.21 8.29 -13.94
C VAL A 36 11.78 7.29 -15.01
N VAL A 37 11.53 6.04 -14.60
CA VAL A 37 11.02 4.98 -15.50
C VAL A 37 9.60 5.32 -16.00
N ALA A 38 8.74 5.88 -15.16
CA ALA A 38 7.39 6.30 -15.54
C ALA A 38 7.36 7.52 -16.48
N ALA A 39 8.39 8.38 -16.45
CA ALA A 39 8.53 9.53 -17.33
C ALA A 39 9.05 9.18 -18.74
N GLY A 40 9.47 7.93 -18.97
CA GLY A 40 10.07 7.50 -20.23
C GLY A 40 11.53 7.98 -20.42
N ASP A 41 12.10 8.63 -19.40
CA ASP A 41 13.49 9.03 -19.38
C ASP A 41 14.35 7.80 -19.11
N ALA A 42 14.93 7.24 -20.17
CA ALA A 42 15.88 6.15 -20.01
C ALA A 42 17.09 6.65 -19.19
N PRO A 43 17.54 5.92 -18.16
CA PRO A 43 18.79 6.22 -17.47
C PRO A 43 19.91 6.55 -18.45
N ALA A 44 20.81 7.48 -18.12
CA ALA A 44 21.94 7.83 -19.01
C ALA A 44 22.78 6.62 -19.44
N GLU A 45 22.68 5.49 -18.72
CA GLU A 45 23.26 4.18 -19.03
C GLU A 45 22.20 3.08 -19.25
N ALA A 46 21.10 3.37 -19.96
CA ALA A 46 19.93 2.50 -20.10
C ALA A 46 20.25 1.05 -20.47
N GLY A 47 21.31 0.79 -21.24
CA GLY A 47 21.71 -0.58 -21.55
C GLY A 47 22.14 -1.42 -20.32
N ASN A 48 22.80 -0.82 -19.32
CA ASN A 48 23.41 -1.57 -18.21
C ASN A 48 22.40 -2.09 -17.18
N VAL A 49 21.25 -1.42 -17.11
CA VAL A 49 20.19 -1.65 -16.12
C VAL A 49 18.95 -2.34 -16.71
N ARG A 50 18.97 -2.62 -18.02
CA ARG A 50 17.92 -3.36 -18.73
C ARG A 50 18.24 -4.85 -18.74
N TRP A 51 17.22 -5.65 -18.40
CA TRP A 51 17.31 -7.10 -18.30
C TRP A 51 16.16 -7.77 -19.04
N ARG A 52 16.47 -8.77 -19.86
CA ARG A 52 15.50 -9.66 -20.50
C ARG A 52 15.31 -10.90 -19.64
N LEU A 53 14.06 -11.31 -19.48
CA LEU A 53 13.69 -12.55 -18.79
C LEU A 53 13.31 -13.59 -19.85
N LEU A 54 14.13 -14.62 -20.00
CA LEU A 54 13.95 -15.66 -21.01
C LEU A 54 13.58 -16.98 -20.34
N GLU A 55 12.47 -17.60 -20.72
CA GLU A 55 12.05 -18.88 -20.16
C GLU A 55 13.07 -19.99 -20.46
N CYS A 56 13.25 -20.90 -19.50
CA CYS A 56 14.11 -22.05 -19.68
C CYS A 56 13.37 -23.17 -20.44
N PRO A 57 13.81 -23.56 -21.64
CA PRO A 57 13.14 -24.62 -22.40
C PRO A 57 13.35 -26.00 -21.76
N HIS A 58 14.31 -26.14 -20.85
CA HIS A 58 14.69 -27.41 -20.22
C HIS A 58 14.06 -27.64 -18.85
N GLN A 59 13.42 -26.62 -18.27
CA GLN A 59 12.88 -26.68 -16.91
C GLN A 59 11.77 -25.65 -16.72
N SER A 60 10.57 -26.09 -16.35
CA SER A 60 9.44 -25.20 -16.07
C SER A 60 9.72 -24.30 -14.87
N ASP A 61 9.09 -23.12 -14.85
CA ASP A 61 9.19 -22.11 -13.77
C ASP A 61 10.62 -21.63 -13.48
N VAL A 62 11.50 -21.79 -14.47
CA VAL A 62 12.89 -21.34 -14.44
C VAL A 62 13.13 -20.44 -15.63
N LEU A 63 13.91 -19.40 -15.41
CA LEU A 63 14.27 -18.42 -16.43
C LEU A 63 15.76 -18.06 -16.40
N TYR A 64 16.18 -17.37 -17.45
CA TYR A 64 17.47 -16.70 -17.57
C TYR A 64 17.26 -15.20 -17.45
N ILE A 65 18.10 -14.53 -16.68
CA ILE A 65 18.15 -13.07 -16.58
C ILE A 65 19.33 -12.60 -17.42
N VAL A 66 19.05 -11.91 -18.54
CA VAL A 66 20.06 -11.56 -19.56
C VAL A 66 20.16 -10.05 -19.68
N SER A 67 21.36 -9.50 -19.53
CA SER A 67 21.59 -8.06 -19.71
C SER A 67 21.34 -7.62 -21.17
N ASP A 68 20.86 -6.40 -21.36
CA ASP A 68 20.57 -5.86 -22.68
C ASP A 68 21.79 -5.20 -23.35
N ARG A 69 22.66 -4.51 -22.58
CA ARG A 69 23.91 -3.93 -23.11
C ARG A 69 24.90 -4.99 -23.56
N HIS A 70 24.96 -6.08 -22.82
CA HIS A 70 25.86 -7.20 -23.08
C HIS A 70 25.03 -8.47 -23.07
N PRO A 71 24.99 -9.27 -24.16
CA PRO A 71 24.28 -10.55 -24.18
C PRO A 71 24.96 -11.54 -23.23
N ALA A 72 24.75 -11.34 -21.95
CA ALA A 72 25.41 -11.97 -20.83
C ALA A 72 24.36 -12.32 -19.79
N PHE A 73 24.47 -13.52 -19.24
CA PHE A 73 23.59 -14.04 -18.21
C PHE A 73 24.03 -13.54 -16.85
N LEU A 74 23.07 -13.24 -15.98
CA LEU A 74 23.32 -13.16 -14.55
C LEU A 74 23.76 -14.54 -14.06
N ASP A 75 25.00 -14.62 -13.59
CA ASP A 75 25.70 -15.86 -13.26
C ASP A 75 26.21 -15.79 -11.82
N THR A 76 26.09 -16.89 -11.08
CA THR A 76 26.72 -17.04 -9.76
C THR A 76 28.19 -17.45 -9.82
N HIS A 77 28.75 -17.66 -11.03
CA HIS A 77 30.14 -18.02 -11.30
C HIS A 77 30.72 -19.04 -10.30
N GLY A 78 29.91 -20.01 -9.89
CA GLY A 78 30.21 -21.02 -8.88
C GLY A 78 30.25 -20.54 -7.42
N THR A 79 30.44 -19.24 -7.14
CA THR A 79 30.44 -18.63 -5.79
C THR A 79 30.11 -17.13 -5.79
N ASP A 80 30.56 -16.36 -6.81
CA ASP A 80 30.40 -14.90 -6.90
C ASP A 80 29.40 -14.45 -7.98
N LEU A 81 28.61 -13.42 -7.70
CA LEU A 81 27.68 -12.85 -8.66
C LEU A 81 28.39 -12.02 -9.75
N LYS A 82 28.22 -12.41 -11.02
CA LYS A 82 28.82 -11.76 -12.20
C LYS A 82 27.86 -11.82 -13.39
N VAL A 83 28.24 -11.16 -14.48
CA VAL A 83 27.65 -11.44 -15.79
C VAL A 83 28.58 -12.30 -16.63
N TRP A 84 28.03 -13.30 -17.30
CA TRP A 84 28.78 -14.26 -18.12
C TRP A 84 28.15 -14.43 -19.50
N ASN A 85 28.96 -14.35 -20.56
CA ASN A 85 28.51 -14.42 -21.95
C ASN A 85 29.20 -15.52 -22.78
N ASN A 86 29.86 -16.48 -22.12
CA ASN A 86 30.55 -17.60 -22.77
C ASN A 86 31.46 -17.21 -23.96
N SER A 87 32.34 -16.22 -23.77
CA SER A 87 33.22 -15.72 -24.83
C SER A 87 32.47 -15.14 -26.05
N GLY A 88 31.28 -14.56 -25.82
CA GLY A 88 30.47 -13.94 -26.87
C GLY A 88 29.65 -14.91 -27.71
N ARG A 89 29.42 -16.14 -27.23
CA ARG A 89 28.51 -17.08 -27.91
C ARG A 89 27.08 -16.54 -27.88
N ASP A 90 26.34 -16.81 -28.94
CA ASP A 90 24.93 -16.47 -29.05
C ASP A 90 24.08 -17.00 -27.88
N ILE A 91 23.15 -16.17 -27.39
CA ILE A 91 22.27 -16.45 -26.24
C ILE A 91 21.44 -17.71 -26.48
N SER A 92 20.82 -17.83 -27.66
CA SER A 92 19.95 -18.96 -27.99
C SER A 92 20.74 -20.27 -28.04
N SER A 93 21.96 -20.22 -28.57
CA SER A 93 22.89 -21.37 -28.56
C SER A 93 23.30 -21.76 -27.13
N ILE A 94 23.59 -20.79 -26.27
CA ILE A 94 23.89 -21.05 -24.86
C ILE A 94 22.69 -21.70 -24.18
N ILE A 95 21.49 -21.14 -24.32
CA ILE A 95 20.25 -21.67 -23.74
C ILE A 95 20.00 -23.10 -24.23
N ALA A 96 20.07 -23.35 -25.54
CA ALA A 96 19.84 -24.68 -26.11
C ALA A 96 20.80 -25.74 -25.55
N GLY A 97 22.07 -25.37 -25.32
CA GLY A 97 23.10 -26.27 -24.78
C GLY A 97 23.26 -26.23 -23.25
N ASN A 98 22.50 -25.41 -22.52
CA ASN A 98 22.64 -25.24 -21.08
C ASN A 98 22.01 -26.42 -20.32
N THR A 99 22.49 -27.65 -20.47
CA THR A 99 21.89 -28.85 -19.83
C THR A 99 22.85 -29.60 -18.90
N SER A 100 24.07 -29.08 -18.72
CA SER A 100 25.10 -29.70 -17.89
C SER A 100 24.81 -29.60 -16.38
N SER A 101 25.63 -30.27 -15.57
CA SER A 101 25.62 -30.15 -14.09
C SER A 101 25.89 -28.73 -13.57
N HIS A 102 26.43 -27.84 -14.40
CA HIS A 102 26.71 -26.44 -14.06
C HIS A 102 25.64 -25.48 -14.59
N ALA A 103 24.64 -25.98 -15.32
CA ALA A 103 23.60 -25.18 -15.96
C ALA A 103 22.86 -24.27 -14.97
N GLY A 104 22.65 -24.75 -13.74
CA GLY A 104 21.94 -24.01 -12.70
C GLY A 104 22.62 -22.70 -12.23
N ASN A 105 23.88 -22.45 -12.57
CA ASN A 105 24.57 -21.20 -12.19
C ASN A 105 23.92 -19.95 -12.82
N ILE A 106 23.36 -20.08 -14.01
CA ILE A 106 22.74 -18.97 -14.77
C ILE A 106 21.21 -19.06 -14.83
N ARG A 107 20.61 -19.99 -14.08
CA ARG A 107 19.17 -20.25 -14.03
C ARG A 107 18.59 -19.72 -12.74
N TRP A 108 17.45 -19.06 -12.85
CA TRP A 108 16.81 -18.35 -11.75
C TRP A 108 15.33 -18.71 -11.66
N ARG A 109 14.79 -18.69 -10.45
CA ARG A 109 13.35 -18.69 -10.19
C ARG A 109 12.92 -17.32 -9.71
N MET A 110 11.75 -16.90 -10.15
CA MET A 110 11.06 -15.75 -9.61
C MET A 110 9.91 -16.24 -8.76
N LEU A 111 10.01 -16.02 -7.45
CA LEU A 111 9.01 -16.44 -6.49
C LEU A 111 8.28 -15.21 -5.98
N ASP A 112 6.96 -15.19 -6.10
CA ASP A 112 6.16 -14.09 -5.57
C ASP A 112 6.41 -13.90 -4.08
N CYS A 113 6.49 -12.64 -3.66
CA CYS A 113 6.54 -12.31 -2.26
C CYS A 113 5.13 -12.46 -1.66
N PRO A 114 4.89 -13.47 -0.79
CA PRO A 114 3.56 -13.67 -0.21
C PRO A 114 3.14 -12.52 0.72
N HIS A 115 4.08 -11.64 1.08
CA HIS A 115 3.88 -10.52 1.99
C HIS A 115 3.77 -9.17 1.27
N GLN A 116 4.02 -9.12 -0.05
CA GLN A 116 4.05 -7.87 -0.81
C GLN A 116 3.71 -8.16 -2.29
N PRO A 117 2.45 -7.94 -2.73
CA PRO A 117 2.06 -8.14 -4.12
C PRO A 117 2.89 -7.31 -5.10
N GLY A 118 3.23 -7.88 -6.26
CA GLY A 118 4.08 -7.23 -7.27
C GLY A 118 5.57 -7.14 -6.92
N VAL A 119 5.99 -7.86 -5.88
CA VAL A 119 7.38 -8.02 -5.46
C VAL A 119 7.78 -9.48 -5.53
N PHE A 120 9.02 -9.72 -5.92
CA PHE A 120 9.55 -11.05 -6.18
C PHE A 120 10.84 -11.29 -5.39
N TYR A 121 11.07 -12.55 -5.04
CA TYR A 121 12.38 -13.08 -4.69
C TYR A 121 13.01 -13.67 -5.94
N ILE A 122 14.27 -13.32 -6.21
CA ILE A 122 15.07 -13.89 -7.30
C ILE A 122 16.00 -14.93 -6.70
N VAL A 123 15.76 -16.21 -7.00
CA VAL A 123 16.45 -17.34 -6.36
C VAL A 123 17.25 -18.14 -7.38
N ASN A 124 18.54 -18.34 -7.13
CA ASN A 124 19.37 -19.16 -8.00
C ASN A 124 18.98 -20.64 -7.91
N VAL A 125 18.86 -21.30 -9.07
CA VAL A 125 18.40 -22.70 -9.14
C VAL A 125 19.41 -23.68 -8.57
N ARG A 126 20.72 -23.47 -8.79
CA ARG A 126 21.76 -24.40 -8.30
C ARG A 126 21.98 -24.28 -6.81
N HIS A 127 22.05 -23.05 -6.32
CA HIS A 127 22.52 -22.78 -4.95
C HIS A 127 21.38 -22.56 -3.95
N GLY A 128 20.14 -22.35 -4.41
CA GLY A 128 19.00 -22.02 -3.55
C GLY A 128 19.14 -20.65 -2.84
N THR A 129 20.08 -19.82 -3.29
CA THR A 129 20.41 -18.53 -2.68
C THR A 129 19.64 -17.40 -3.33
N PHE A 130 19.30 -16.40 -2.53
CA PHE A 130 18.57 -15.20 -2.93
C PHE A 130 19.52 -14.14 -3.46
N LEU A 131 19.07 -13.39 -4.47
CA LEU A 131 19.72 -12.16 -4.88
C LEU A 131 19.47 -11.09 -3.80
N ASP A 132 20.55 -10.59 -3.21
CA ASP A 132 20.56 -9.71 -2.05
C ASP A 132 21.17 -8.35 -2.39
N ALA A 133 20.50 -7.27 -1.99
CA ALA A 133 20.94 -5.90 -2.11
C ALA A 133 21.22 -5.33 -0.71
N ASP A 134 22.49 -5.38 -0.28
CA ASP A 134 22.93 -4.86 1.02
C ASP A 134 24.06 -3.82 0.86
N GLY A 135 23.92 -2.68 1.55
CA GLY A 135 24.93 -1.61 1.56
C GLY A 135 25.31 -1.01 0.20
N GLY A 136 24.50 -1.22 -0.86
CA GLY A 136 24.81 -0.80 -2.24
C GLY A 136 25.54 -1.85 -3.08
N ALA A 137 25.97 -2.96 -2.48
CA ALA A 137 26.47 -4.14 -3.19
C ALA A 137 25.34 -5.11 -3.51
N VAL A 138 25.55 -5.96 -4.51
CA VAL A 138 24.64 -7.06 -4.84
C VAL A 138 25.38 -8.38 -4.66
N SER A 139 24.81 -9.28 -3.86
CA SER A 139 25.42 -10.55 -3.49
C SER A 139 24.40 -11.69 -3.43
N LEU A 140 24.86 -12.89 -3.09
CA LEU A 140 24.02 -14.05 -2.84
C LEU A 140 23.85 -14.26 -1.35
N TRP A 141 22.61 -14.43 -0.90
CA TRP A 141 22.28 -14.71 0.48
C TRP A 141 21.63 -16.08 0.63
N ASN A 142 22.11 -16.89 1.56
CA ASN A 142 21.76 -18.31 1.66
C ASN A 142 20.95 -18.71 2.91
N HIS A 143 20.53 -17.75 3.75
CA HIS A 143 19.77 -17.99 4.99
C HIS A 143 20.21 -19.21 5.82
N GLY A 144 21.53 -19.43 5.97
CA GLY A 144 22.04 -20.57 6.72
C GLY A 144 21.78 -21.93 6.07
N GLY A 145 21.56 -21.97 4.75
CA GLY A 145 21.33 -23.19 3.96
C GLY A 145 19.88 -23.67 3.96
N LYS A 146 18.93 -22.88 4.48
CA LYS A 146 17.50 -23.23 4.45
C LYS A 146 16.94 -23.20 3.03
N GLU A 147 15.96 -24.07 2.80
CA GLU A 147 15.18 -24.09 1.56
C GLU A 147 14.49 -22.76 1.30
N ALA A 148 14.37 -22.37 0.03
CA ALA A 148 13.88 -21.05 -0.36
C ALA A 148 12.47 -20.76 0.18
N ALA A 149 11.57 -21.74 0.20
CA ALA A 149 10.22 -21.55 0.75
C ALA A 149 10.23 -21.25 2.25
N ALA A 150 11.09 -21.92 3.02
CA ALA A 150 11.26 -21.65 4.45
C ALA A 150 11.91 -20.30 4.70
N ALA A 151 12.94 -19.96 3.93
CA ALA A 151 13.58 -18.65 3.98
C ALA A 151 12.60 -17.52 3.66
N ILE A 152 11.72 -17.68 2.67
CA ILE A 152 10.67 -16.72 2.30
C ILE A 152 9.66 -16.55 3.44
N ALA A 153 9.16 -17.64 4.01
CA ALA A 153 8.19 -17.59 5.11
C ALA A 153 8.76 -16.88 6.35
N GLU A 154 10.06 -17.01 6.59
CA GLU A 154 10.76 -16.38 7.72
C GLU A 154 11.31 -14.98 7.39
N ASN A 155 11.35 -14.58 6.11
CA ASN A 155 11.92 -13.31 5.62
C ASN A 155 11.05 -12.11 6.03
N THR A 156 11.08 -11.76 7.32
CA THR A 156 10.22 -10.74 7.94
C THR A 156 10.99 -9.77 8.83
N SER A 157 12.32 -9.87 8.85
CA SER A 157 13.21 -8.97 9.61
C SER A 157 13.31 -7.59 8.96
N ARG A 158 13.95 -6.63 9.64
CA ARG A 158 14.24 -5.30 9.07
C ARG A 158 15.11 -5.32 7.80
N TYR A 159 15.82 -6.42 7.55
CA TYR A 159 16.63 -6.64 6.35
C TYR A 159 15.89 -7.43 5.26
N ALA A 160 14.64 -7.82 5.51
CA ALA A 160 13.85 -8.64 4.59
C ALA A 160 13.71 -8.01 3.20
N ALA A 161 13.60 -6.68 3.15
CA ALA A 161 13.51 -5.93 1.90
C ALA A 161 14.78 -5.99 1.04
N ASN A 162 15.93 -6.41 1.59
CA ASN A 162 17.19 -6.48 0.84
C ASN A 162 17.16 -7.56 -0.25
N ILE A 163 16.41 -8.65 -0.06
CA ILE A 163 16.32 -9.76 -1.02
C ILE A 163 15.04 -9.71 -1.89
N ARG A 164 14.34 -8.58 -1.86
CA ARG A 164 13.06 -8.38 -2.55
C ARG A 164 13.21 -7.39 -3.69
N TRP A 165 12.55 -7.68 -4.81
CA TRP A 165 12.74 -6.97 -6.06
C TRP A 165 11.41 -6.65 -6.75
N HIS A 166 11.31 -5.47 -7.36
CA HIS A 166 10.27 -5.11 -8.32
C HIS A 166 10.73 -5.39 -9.74
N LEU A 167 9.78 -5.78 -10.61
CA LEU A 167 9.96 -5.82 -12.06
C LEU A 167 9.20 -4.67 -12.70
N LEU A 168 9.91 -3.78 -13.38
CA LEU A 168 9.32 -2.63 -14.09
C LEU A 168 9.51 -2.84 -15.59
N PRO A 169 8.45 -2.97 -16.42
CA PRO A 169 8.59 -3.20 -17.85
C PRO A 169 9.22 -1.99 -18.58
N VAL A 170 9.95 -2.24 -19.66
CA VAL A 170 10.56 -1.22 -20.53
C VAL A 170 9.79 -1.13 -21.86
N ASP A 171 9.32 0.07 -22.20
CA ASP A 171 8.66 0.36 -23.48
C ASP A 171 9.69 0.59 -24.61
N ARG A 172 9.55 -0.12 -25.73
CA ARG A 172 10.55 -0.19 -26.82
C ARG A 172 10.68 1.05 -27.72
N HIS A 173 10.12 2.20 -27.36
CA HIS A 173 10.07 3.37 -28.26
C HIS A 173 11.23 4.38 -28.15
N ALA A 174 12.23 4.12 -27.30
CA ALA A 174 13.42 4.95 -27.15
C ALA A 174 14.68 4.13 -27.47
N ASP A 175 15.25 4.31 -28.68
CA ASP A 175 16.70 4.29 -28.96
C ASP A 175 16.93 4.47 -30.47
N GLY A 176 17.61 5.56 -30.83
CA GLY A 176 17.85 5.98 -32.21
C GLY A 176 19.12 5.41 -32.85
N GLY A 177 19.03 5.11 -34.14
CA GLY A 177 20.15 4.95 -35.07
C GLY A 177 19.69 5.33 -36.49
N THR A 178 20.51 6.05 -37.27
CA THR A 178 20.20 6.56 -38.64
C THR A 178 21.38 6.28 -39.60
N PRO A 179 21.28 6.42 -40.95
CA PRO A 179 20.16 6.18 -41.91
C PRO A 179 20.58 5.54 -43.29
N SER A 180 19.60 5.14 -44.14
CA SER A 180 19.42 5.40 -45.62
C SER A 180 18.90 4.22 -46.48
N PRO A 181 18.23 4.46 -47.66
CA PRO A 181 17.68 5.71 -48.20
C PRO A 181 16.19 5.68 -48.62
N ALA A 182 15.57 6.85 -48.43
CA ALA A 182 14.54 7.55 -49.20
C ALA A 182 13.24 6.83 -49.64
N VAL A 183 12.14 7.18 -48.95
CA VAL A 183 10.90 7.64 -49.61
C VAL A 183 10.38 8.87 -48.86
N ALA A 184 9.87 9.84 -49.61
CA ALA A 184 9.55 11.23 -49.26
C ALA A 184 8.79 11.45 -47.93
N PRO A 185 8.94 12.65 -47.29
CA PRO A 185 8.42 12.90 -45.97
C PRO A 185 6.90 13.00 -46.00
N VAL A 186 6.22 12.05 -45.34
CA VAL A 186 4.91 12.34 -44.76
C VAL A 186 5.20 13.07 -43.45
N ARG A 187 4.73 14.31 -43.36
CA ARG A 187 4.79 15.10 -42.13
C ARG A 187 4.02 14.35 -41.05
N HIS A 188 4.74 13.66 -40.17
CA HIS A 188 4.14 13.20 -38.91
C HIS A 188 4.24 14.36 -37.93
N GLU A 189 3.07 14.91 -37.64
CA GLU A 189 2.82 15.80 -36.51
C GLU A 189 3.45 15.22 -35.25
N ALA A 190 3.86 16.12 -34.34
CA ALA A 190 4.39 15.77 -33.02
C ALA A 190 3.61 14.59 -32.41
N PRO A 191 4.27 13.63 -31.73
CA PRO A 191 3.55 12.54 -31.09
C PRO A 191 2.51 13.17 -30.18
N VAL A 192 1.24 12.98 -30.55
CA VAL A 192 0.12 13.28 -29.70
C VAL A 192 0.43 12.52 -28.43
N GLN A 193 0.79 13.26 -27.37
CA GLN A 193 0.66 12.74 -26.01
C GLN A 193 -0.69 12.06 -26.02
N GLN A 194 -0.75 10.74 -25.79
CA GLN A 194 -2.06 10.16 -25.52
C GLN A 194 -2.63 11.07 -24.45
N PRO A 195 -3.77 11.75 -24.71
CA PRO A 195 -4.29 12.67 -23.72
C PRO A 195 -4.38 11.85 -22.45
N ARG A 196 -3.78 12.35 -21.35
CA ARG A 196 -4.16 11.86 -20.02
C ARG A 196 -5.66 11.71 -20.11
N PRO A 197 -6.22 10.49 -19.88
CA PRO A 197 -7.65 10.31 -19.98
C PRO A 197 -8.26 11.49 -19.22
N PRO A 198 -9.15 12.27 -19.86
CA PRO A 198 -9.53 13.59 -19.37
C PRO A 198 -9.78 13.45 -17.88
N LEU A 199 -9.13 14.29 -17.06
CA LEU A 199 -9.18 14.22 -15.59
C LEU A 199 -10.64 14.08 -15.19
N ARG A 200 -11.06 12.83 -15.06
CA ARG A 200 -12.46 12.51 -14.85
C ARG A 200 -12.65 12.56 -13.37
N GLU A 201 -13.82 13.04 -13.00
CA GLU A 201 -14.26 12.93 -11.63
C GLU A 201 -14.16 11.46 -11.18
N VAL A 202 -13.43 11.25 -10.08
CA VAL A 202 -13.25 9.98 -9.41
C VAL A 202 -14.32 9.87 -8.34
N ARG A 203 -15.10 8.79 -8.39
CA ARG A 203 -16.19 8.50 -7.46
C ARG A 203 -15.69 7.64 -6.31
N ILE A 204 -15.54 8.21 -5.13
CA ILE A 204 -15.13 7.54 -3.91
C ILE A 204 -16.37 7.22 -3.08
N VAL A 205 -16.60 5.95 -2.75
CA VAL A 205 -17.68 5.52 -1.85
C VAL A 205 -17.11 5.32 -0.46
N HIS A 206 -17.50 6.19 0.47
CA HIS A 206 -16.98 6.20 1.83
C HIS A 206 -17.92 5.51 2.82
N LEU A 207 -17.35 4.62 3.63
CA LEU A 207 -17.97 3.87 4.72
C LEU A 207 -17.08 3.91 5.96
N SER A 208 -17.67 3.74 7.13
CA SER A 208 -16.92 3.49 8.37
C SER A 208 -17.81 2.75 9.37
N ASP A 209 -17.21 2.12 10.38
CA ASP A 209 -17.92 1.61 11.56
C ASP A 209 -19.12 0.72 11.20
N THR A 210 -18.89 -0.26 10.32
CA THR A 210 -19.94 -1.19 9.90
C THR A 210 -20.22 -2.24 10.99
N HIS A 211 -19.30 -2.49 11.92
CA HIS A 211 -19.54 -3.32 13.10
C HIS A 211 -20.17 -4.69 12.78
N ALA A 212 -19.65 -5.36 11.75
CA ALA A 212 -20.15 -6.62 11.18
C ALA A 212 -21.59 -6.58 10.61
N MET A 213 -22.18 -5.40 10.43
CA MET A 213 -23.49 -5.18 9.81
C MET A 213 -23.41 -4.87 8.31
N HIS A 214 -22.25 -5.10 7.67
CA HIS A 214 -21.99 -4.71 6.28
C HIS A 214 -23.01 -5.25 5.25
N ARG A 215 -23.57 -6.45 5.47
CA ARG A 215 -24.65 -6.99 4.62
C ARG A 215 -26.02 -6.38 4.92
N ASP A 216 -26.32 -6.10 6.19
CA ASP A 216 -27.57 -5.42 6.56
C ASP A 216 -27.59 -3.99 6.03
N ILE A 217 -26.44 -3.31 6.11
CA ILE A 217 -26.21 -1.99 5.51
C ILE A 217 -26.44 -2.04 4.01
N GLU A 218 -25.84 -2.99 3.29
CA GLU A 218 -26.08 -3.14 1.84
C GLU A 218 -27.56 -3.44 1.53
N GLY A 219 -28.22 -4.26 2.35
CA GLY A 219 -29.63 -4.60 2.17
C GLY A 219 -30.57 -3.42 2.38
N GLN A 220 -30.27 -2.53 3.34
CA GLN A 220 -31.09 -1.37 3.65
C GLN A 220 -30.73 -0.14 2.80
N PHE A 221 -29.44 0.07 2.56
CA PHE A 221 -28.86 1.17 1.80
C PHE A 221 -27.84 0.60 0.78
N PRO A 222 -28.32 0.10 -0.38
CA PRO A 222 -27.46 -0.46 -1.40
C PRO A 222 -26.33 0.50 -1.77
N LEU A 223 -25.10 -0.01 -1.80
CA LEU A 223 -23.94 0.85 -2.06
C LEU A 223 -23.97 1.35 -3.51
N PRO A 224 -23.74 2.65 -3.75
CA PRO A 224 -23.70 3.19 -5.11
C PRO A 224 -22.47 2.67 -5.86
N GLU A 225 -22.54 2.62 -7.18
CA GLU A 225 -21.34 2.37 -8.00
C GLU A 225 -20.30 3.49 -7.82
N GLY A 226 -19.02 3.12 -7.90
CA GLY A 226 -17.92 4.04 -7.74
C GLY A 226 -16.61 3.50 -8.32
N ASP A 227 -15.58 4.32 -8.27
CA ASP A 227 -14.23 3.98 -8.73
C ASP A 227 -13.36 3.44 -7.59
N VAL A 228 -13.58 3.93 -6.38
CA VAL A 228 -12.83 3.53 -5.18
C VAL A 228 -13.79 3.34 -4.02
N LEU A 229 -13.82 2.16 -3.42
CA LEU A 229 -14.48 1.91 -2.13
C LEU A 229 -13.49 2.19 -1.01
N VAL A 230 -13.86 2.99 -0.01
CA VAL A 230 -13.02 3.29 1.14
C VAL A 230 -13.75 2.98 2.45
N HIS A 231 -13.10 2.23 3.35
CA HIS A 231 -13.60 1.93 4.69
C HIS A 231 -12.66 2.45 5.77
N THR A 232 -13.13 3.34 6.65
CA THR A 232 -12.30 4.02 7.65
C THR A 232 -12.32 3.36 9.04
N GLY A 233 -12.25 2.03 9.08
CA GLY A 233 -12.11 1.25 10.32
C GLY A 233 -13.41 0.83 11.00
N ASP A 234 -13.28 -0.02 12.01
CA ASP A 234 -14.35 -0.65 12.78
C ASP A 234 -15.32 -1.46 11.92
N PHE A 235 -14.76 -2.27 11.03
CA PHE A 235 -15.54 -3.23 10.25
C PHE A 235 -15.96 -4.46 11.07
N SER A 236 -15.29 -4.72 12.19
CA SER A 236 -15.62 -5.80 13.13
C SER A 236 -16.10 -5.27 14.48
N ASN A 237 -16.71 -6.11 15.32
CA ASN A 237 -17.03 -5.74 16.71
C ASN A 237 -15.94 -6.15 17.68
N HIS A 238 -15.25 -7.24 17.40
CA HIS A 238 -14.26 -7.78 18.31
C HIS A 238 -12.92 -8.06 17.63
N GLY A 239 -12.74 -7.75 16.34
CA GLY A 239 -11.51 -8.02 15.62
C GLY A 239 -11.15 -9.50 15.55
N THR A 240 -12.13 -10.40 15.73
CA THR A 240 -11.88 -11.84 15.64
C THR A 240 -11.60 -12.23 14.20
N ASP A 241 -10.80 -13.27 13.99
CA ASP A 241 -10.47 -13.76 12.64
C ASP A 241 -11.73 -14.13 11.83
N ALA A 242 -12.78 -14.60 12.50
CA ALA A 242 -14.06 -14.90 11.89
C ALA A 242 -14.80 -13.64 11.40
N GLU A 243 -14.86 -12.57 12.19
CA GLU A 243 -15.48 -11.30 11.78
C GLU A 243 -14.70 -10.65 10.64
N ILE A 244 -13.36 -10.64 10.72
CA ILE A 244 -12.50 -10.06 9.68
C ILE A 244 -12.64 -10.86 8.37
N ALA A 245 -12.70 -12.19 8.45
CA ALA A 245 -12.93 -13.04 7.27
C ALA A 245 -14.32 -12.85 6.67
N ASP A 246 -15.37 -12.66 7.50
CA ASP A 246 -16.71 -12.37 7.02
C ASP A 246 -16.79 -11.02 6.29
N PHE A 247 -16.12 -10.00 6.85
CA PHE A 247 -15.98 -8.70 6.21
C PHE A 247 -15.21 -8.80 4.87
N ASP A 248 -14.08 -9.51 4.84
CA ASP A 248 -13.32 -9.73 3.60
C ASP A 248 -14.15 -10.45 2.52
N ALA A 249 -14.95 -11.44 2.92
CA ALA A 249 -15.86 -12.14 2.01
C ALA A 249 -16.89 -11.18 1.41
N TRP A 250 -17.50 -10.33 2.24
CA TRP A 250 -18.40 -9.28 1.76
C TRP A 250 -17.72 -8.28 0.83
N LEU A 251 -16.48 -7.87 1.12
CA LEU A 251 -15.69 -7.04 0.20
C LEU A 251 -15.52 -7.71 -1.16
N GLY A 252 -15.36 -9.04 -1.21
CA GLY A 252 -15.34 -9.80 -2.46
C GLY A 252 -16.69 -9.83 -3.19
N GLU A 253 -17.80 -9.84 -2.45
CA GLU A 253 -19.16 -9.75 -3.01
C GLU A 253 -19.40 -8.38 -3.67
N VAL A 254 -19.09 -7.29 -2.95
CA VAL A 254 -19.36 -5.92 -3.42
C VAL A 254 -18.27 -5.36 -4.33
N GLY A 255 -17.05 -5.88 -4.22
CA GLY A 255 -15.85 -5.40 -4.91
C GLY A 255 -15.94 -5.43 -6.43
N ARG A 256 -16.85 -6.23 -7.01
CA ARG A 256 -17.13 -6.22 -8.45
C ARG A 256 -17.63 -4.85 -8.97
N ARG A 257 -18.16 -4.00 -8.09
CA ARG A 257 -18.59 -2.63 -8.41
C ARG A 257 -17.45 -1.60 -8.35
N TYR A 258 -16.29 -1.97 -7.83
CA TYR A 258 -15.20 -1.04 -7.52
C TYR A 258 -13.86 -1.57 -8.03
N PRO A 259 -13.19 -0.87 -8.97
CA PRO A 259 -11.84 -1.21 -9.40
C PRO A 259 -10.82 -1.30 -8.25
N HIS A 260 -11.02 -0.50 -7.20
CA HIS A 260 -10.14 -0.48 -6.03
C HIS A 260 -10.94 -0.40 -4.72
N THR A 261 -10.47 -1.13 -3.72
CA THR A 261 -11.00 -1.11 -2.35
C THR A 261 -9.86 -0.82 -1.38
N LEU A 262 -9.99 0.25 -0.60
CA LEU A 262 -9.02 0.67 0.41
C LEU A 262 -9.64 0.58 1.80
N VAL A 263 -8.90 0.02 2.75
CA VAL A 263 -9.34 -0.14 4.14
C VAL A 263 -8.27 0.37 5.08
N ILE A 264 -8.66 1.07 6.13
CA ILE A 264 -7.82 1.27 7.32
C ILE A 264 -8.50 0.59 8.53
N PRO A 265 -7.75 -0.06 9.43
CA PRO A 265 -8.35 -0.60 10.67
C PRO A 265 -8.73 0.48 11.68
N GLY A 266 -9.81 0.20 12.42
CA GLY A 266 -10.24 0.95 13.60
C GLY A 266 -9.84 0.26 14.91
N ASN A 267 -10.34 0.75 16.04
CA ASN A 267 -9.98 0.18 17.35
C ASN A 267 -10.58 -1.22 17.57
N HIS A 268 -11.81 -1.48 17.13
CA HIS A 268 -12.45 -2.79 17.27
C HIS A 268 -11.72 -3.87 16.48
N ASP A 269 -11.15 -3.52 15.33
CA ASP A 269 -10.45 -4.45 14.43
C ASP A 269 -9.15 -4.99 15.04
N TRP A 270 -8.58 -4.29 16.03
CA TRP A 270 -7.38 -4.72 16.74
C TRP A 270 -7.66 -5.53 18.02
N TRP A 271 -8.89 -5.55 18.52
CA TRP A 271 -9.20 -6.21 19.81
C TRP A 271 -8.87 -7.69 19.81
N GLY A 272 -9.12 -8.41 18.71
CA GLY A 272 -8.78 -9.82 18.59
C GLY A 272 -7.28 -10.06 18.65
N ALA A 273 -6.49 -9.26 17.92
CA ALA A 273 -5.03 -9.34 17.93
C ALA A 273 -4.46 -9.09 19.34
N LEU A 274 -5.00 -8.10 20.05
CA LEU A 274 -4.55 -7.77 21.41
C LEU A 274 -4.89 -8.87 22.41
N ARG A 275 -6.06 -9.51 22.30
CA ARG A 275 -6.41 -10.69 23.11
C ARG A 275 -5.53 -11.89 22.78
N GLN A 276 -5.18 -12.11 21.51
CA GLN A 276 -4.24 -13.15 21.10
C GLN A 276 -2.83 -12.91 21.66
N ILE A 277 -2.39 -11.64 21.73
CA ILE A 277 -1.13 -11.29 22.40
C ILE A 277 -1.20 -11.62 23.88
N GLU A 278 -2.27 -11.22 24.57
CA GLU A 278 -2.47 -11.48 26.00
C GLU A 278 -2.52 -12.98 26.33
N ALA A 279 -3.10 -13.78 25.43
CA ALA A 279 -3.15 -15.24 25.53
C ALA A 279 -1.83 -15.93 25.12
N GLY A 280 -0.86 -15.19 24.58
CA GLY A 280 0.39 -15.75 24.06
C GLY A 280 0.27 -16.49 22.72
N GLU A 281 -0.87 -16.35 22.04
CA GLU A 281 -1.17 -16.96 20.73
C GLU A 281 -0.60 -16.16 19.55
N LEU A 282 -0.38 -14.85 19.75
CA LEU A 282 0.21 -13.94 18.77
C LEU A 282 1.38 -13.18 19.39
N SER A 283 2.55 -13.23 18.77
CA SER A 283 3.66 -12.37 19.25
C SER A 283 3.35 -10.89 18.96
N PRO A 284 3.65 -9.96 19.89
CA PRO A 284 3.55 -8.52 19.64
C PRO A 284 4.28 -8.08 18.37
N GLN A 285 5.46 -8.66 18.11
CA GLN A 285 6.27 -8.38 16.92
C GLN A 285 5.57 -8.80 15.63
N ALA A 286 4.73 -9.83 15.65
CA ALA A 286 3.94 -10.23 14.50
C ALA A 286 2.75 -9.29 14.29
N ALA A 287 2.08 -8.86 15.36
CA ALA A 287 0.92 -7.97 15.30
C ALA A 287 1.24 -6.58 14.72
N VAL A 288 2.41 -6.02 15.07
CA VAL A 288 2.84 -4.69 14.60
C VAL A 288 3.42 -4.69 13.18
N ARG A 289 3.56 -5.86 12.53
CA ARG A 289 4.03 -5.92 11.14
C ARG A 289 3.00 -5.27 10.24
N ARG A 290 3.45 -4.41 9.32
CA ARG A 290 2.59 -3.76 8.31
C ARG A 290 1.68 -4.76 7.58
N GLY A 291 2.19 -5.95 7.26
CA GLY A 291 1.45 -6.99 6.56
C GLY A 291 0.43 -7.78 7.41
N TYR A 292 0.37 -7.60 8.74
CA TYR A 292 -0.51 -8.39 9.60
C TYR A 292 -1.97 -8.24 9.20
N MET A 293 -2.48 -7.01 9.18
CA MET A 293 -3.88 -6.79 8.83
C MET A 293 -4.14 -6.99 7.33
N GLN A 294 -3.18 -6.64 6.48
CA GLN A 294 -3.25 -6.93 5.04
C GLN A 294 -3.39 -8.45 4.77
N SER A 295 -2.74 -9.31 5.57
CA SER A 295 -2.83 -10.77 5.39
C SER A 295 -4.22 -11.34 5.68
N LYS A 296 -5.06 -10.59 6.41
CA LYS A 296 -6.44 -10.98 6.74
C LYS A 296 -7.47 -10.48 5.73
N LEU A 297 -7.11 -9.51 4.89
CA LEU A 297 -8.01 -8.86 3.93
C LEU A 297 -7.45 -9.05 2.51
N ARG A 298 -8.01 -9.98 1.73
CA ARG A 298 -7.56 -10.31 0.38
C ARG A 298 -8.27 -9.49 -0.69
N ASN A 299 -9.48 -9.02 -0.39
CA ASN A 299 -10.32 -8.25 -1.31
C ASN A 299 -10.16 -6.73 -1.13
N ALA A 300 -9.18 -6.29 -0.34
CA ALA A 300 -8.85 -4.89 -0.15
C ALA A 300 -7.35 -4.67 0.01
N ARG A 301 -6.90 -3.46 -0.35
CA ARG A 301 -5.61 -2.94 0.07
C ARG A 301 -5.78 -2.25 1.43
N VAL A 302 -5.05 -2.75 2.43
CA VAL A 302 -4.98 -2.13 3.74
C VAL A 302 -3.94 -1.02 3.71
N LEU A 303 -4.32 0.19 4.10
CA LEU A 303 -3.38 1.29 4.28
C LEU A 303 -2.98 1.37 5.77
N SER A 304 -1.68 1.33 6.05
CA SER A 304 -1.14 1.52 7.39
C SER A 304 0.01 2.53 7.37
N HIS A 305 -0.34 3.80 7.56
CA HIS A 305 0.55 4.96 7.45
C HIS A 305 1.25 5.03 6.09
N GLU A 306 0.47 4.89 5.02
CA GLU A 306 0.97 4.81 3.65
C GLU A 306 0.09 5.58 2.67
N GLU A 307 0.71 5.96 1.54
CA GLU A 307 0.05 6.60 0.41
C GLU A 307 -0.20 5.61 -0.73
N VAL A 308 -1.29 5.83 -1.46
CA VAL A 308 -1.53 5.28 -2.79
C VAL A 308 -2.07 6.38 -3.71
N GLU A 309 -1.65 6.36 -4.98
CA GLU A 309 -2.24 7.21 -6.02
C GLU A 309 -3.13 6.35 -6.92
N LEU A 310 -4.42 6.69 -7.00
CA LEU A 310 -5.40 6.02 -7.85
C LEU A 310 -6.09 7.06 -8.72
N PHE A 311 -6.08 6.85 -10.04
CA PHE A 311 -6.69 7.78 -11.00
C PHE A 311 -6.19 9.24 -10.86
N GLY A 312 -4.93 9.43 -10.43
CA GLY A 312 -4.35 10.76 -10.16
C GLY A 312 -4.72 11.37 -8.81
N VAL A 313 -5.49 10.68 -7.97
CA VAL A 313 -5.88 11.11 -6.62
C VAL A 313 -4.95 10.47 -5.60
N LYS A 314 -4.27 11.29 -4.79
CA LYS A 314 -3.38 10.82 -3.71
C LYS A 314 -4.17 10.56 -2.44
N ILE A 315 -4.16 9.31 -1.98
CA ILE A 315 -4.91 8.83 -0.82
C ILE A 315 -3.92 8.34 0.23
N PHE A 316 -3.91 8.96 1.41
CA PHE A 316 -3.09 8.53 2.54
C PHE A 316 -3.98 7.92 3.62
N GLY A 317 -3.62 6.72 4.10
CA GLY A 317 -4.34 6.04 5.16
C GLY A 317 -3.54 5.91 6.44
N SER A 318 -4.09 6.40 7.55
CA SER A 318 -3.54 6.25 8.89
C SER A 318 -4.57 5.60 9.82
N PRO A 319 -4.45 4.29 10.10
CA PRO A 319 -5.42 3.56 10.90
C PRO A 319 -5.36 3.96 12.38
N TRP A 320 -6.36 3.52 13.14
CA TRP A 320 -6.20 3.44 14.59
C TRP A 320 -5.17 2.35 14.90
N SER A 321 -4.22 2.66 15.78
CA SER A 321 -3.15 1.73 16.15
C SER A 321 -3.00 1.68 17.69
N PRO A 322 -3.06 0.49 18.31
CA PRO A 322 -2.92 0.33 19.76
C PRO A 322 -1.64 0.95 20.36
N TRP A 323 -0.61 1.09 19.53
CA TRP A 323 0.71 1.61 19.88
C TRP A 323 0.89 3.11 19.60
N GLN A 324 -0.09 3.82 19.06
CA GLN A 324 0.02 5.26 18.85
C GLN A 324 -0.16 6.03 20.16
N LYS A 325 0.71 7.00 20.50
CA LYS A 325 0.61 7.74 21.79
C LYS A 325 -0.57 8.73 21.87
N ASP A 326 -0.83 9.47 20.79
CA ASP A 326 -1.83 10.56 20.75
C ASP A 326 -3.18 10.13 20.15
N GLY A 327 -3.30 8.87 19.77
CA GLY A 327 -4.53 8.24 19.25
C GLY A 327 -5.28 7.43 20.30
N ARG A 328 -5.03 7.66 21.61
CA ARG A 328 -5.61 6.87 22.71
C ARG A 328 -6.64 7.60 23.60
N PRO A 329 -7.73 8.21 23.09
CA PRO A 329 -8.68 8.89 23.97
C PRO A 329 -9.87 8.00 24.39
N ASP A 330 -9.94 6.75 23.89
CA ASP A 330 -11.02 5.78 24.13
C ASP A 330 -10.74 4.79 25.28
N ARG A 331 -9.62 4.96 25.99
CA ARG A 331 -9.15 4.06 27.07
C ARG A 331 -8.98 2.59 26.67
N VAL A 332 -9.10 2.26 25.39
CA VAL A 332 -8.96 0.91 24.87
C VAL A 332 -7.53 0.44 25.15
N GLY A 333 -7.41 -0.51 26.09
CA GLY A 333 -6.15 -1.16 26.41
C GLY A 333 -5.22 -0.56 27.43
N HIS A 334 -5.63 0.53 28.08
CA HIS A 334 -4.75 1.25 29.02
C HIS A 334 -4.32 0.42 30.24
N HIS A 335 -4.87 -0.78 30.40
CA HIS A 335 -4.61 -1.66 31.54
C HIS A 335 -4.25 -3.10 31.16
N SER A 336 -4.14 -3.45 29.88
CA SER A 336 -3.74 -4.81 29.50
C SER A 336 -2.25 -4.86 29.12
N PRO A 337 -1.48 -5.84 29.64
CA PRO A 337 -0.07 -6.02 29.29
C PRO A 337 0.19 -6.07 27.78
N ALA A 338 -0.75 -6.62 27.00
CA ALA A 338 -0.63 -6.76 25.56
C ALA A 338 -0.41 -5.43 24.82
N TYR A 339 -0.96 -4.32 25.32
CA TYR A 339 -0.75 -3.00 24.71
C TYR A 339 0.65 -2.47 24.95
N ALA A 340 1.18 -2.65 26.16
CA ALA A 340 2.54 -2.25 26.49
C ALA A 340 3.53 -3.08 25.65
N ASP A 341 3.26 -4.37 25.49
CA ASP A 341 4.07 -5.26 24.68
C ASP A 341 4.02 -4.91 23.18
N ALA A 342 2.83 -4.59 22.66
CA ALA A 342 2.68 -4.14 21.28
C ALA A 342 3.36 -2.78 21.03
N LEU A 343 3.23 -1.82 21.96
CA LEU A 343 3.94 -0.54 21.88
C LEU A 343 5.46 -0.75 21.89
N LYS A 344 5.96 -1.57 22.80
CA LYS A 344 7.39 -1.89 22.86
C LYS A 344 7.86 -2.55 21.57
N ALA A 345 7.11 -3.51 21.04
CA ALA A 345 7.42 -4.16 19.77
C ALA A 345 7.44 -3.18 18.60
N TRP A 346 6.51 -2.22 18.56
CA TRP A 346 6.49 -1.13 17.57
C TRP A 346 7.75 -0.27 17.66
N GLN A 347 8.16 0.11 18.87
CA GLN A 347 9.40 0.86 19.10
C GLN A 347 10.65 0.06 18.72
N ASP A 348 10.70 -1.23 19.07
CA ASP A 348 11.82 -2.13 18.79
C ASP A 348 12.06 -2.30 17.27
N VAL A 349 11.01 -2.17 16.44
CA VAL A 349 11.13 -2.20 14.97
C VAL A 349 11.35 -0.82 14.33
N GLY A 350 11.58 0.23 15.12
CA GLY A 350 11.82 1.59 14.63
C GLY A 350 10.56 2.34 14.23
N GLY A 351 9.40 1.93 14.76
CA GLY A 351 8.14 2.59 14.53
C GLY A 351 8.11 4.03 15.02
N SER A 352 7.49 4.92 14.25
CA SER A 352 7.38 6.34 14.63
C SER A 352 6.53 6.51 15.89
N GLU A 353 7.00 7.34 16.83
CA GLU A 353 6.18 7.76 17.97
C GLU A 353 5.08 8.76 17.58
N ASP A 354 5.27 9.44 16.45
CA ASP A 354 4.31 10.36 15.85
C ASP A 354 3.95 9.91 14.44
N VAL A 355 3.07 8.93 14.32
CA VAL A 355 2.68 8.38 13.02
C VAL A 355 2.00 9.40 12.11
N PHE A 356 1.40 10.47 12.65
CA PHE A 356 0.81 11.55 11.86
C PHE A 356 1.85 12.48 11.25
N SER A 357 3.11 12.45 11.69
CA SER A 357 4.22 13.12 10.99
C SER A 357 4.49 12.51 9.61
N LEU A 358 4.05 11.26 9.37
CA LEU A 358 4.21 10.55 8.10
C LEU A 358 3.24 11.03 7.01
N ILE A 359 2.21 11.79 7.36
CA ILE A 359 1.26 12.33 6.38
C ILE A 359 2.01 13.33 5.47
N PRO A 360 2.16 13.01 4.17
CA PRO A 360 2.91 13.85 3.23
C PRO A 360 2.13 15.12 2.89
N PRO A 361 2.81 16.16 2.37
CA PRO A 361 2.11 17.28 1.73
C PRO A 361 1.34 16.80 0.49
N ASP A 362 0.36 17.58 0.05
CA ASP A 362 -0.36 17.36 -1.22
C ASP A 362 -1.19 16.07 -1.31
N VAL A 363 -1.54 15.47 -0.18
CA VAL A 363 -2.58 14.43 -0.10
C VAL A 363 -3.92 15.00 -0.58
N ASP A 364 -4.66 14.29 -1.43
CA ASP A 364 -6.02 14.68 -1.77
C ASP A 364 -7.01 14.16 -0.74
N VAL A 365 -6.88 12.89 -0.35
CA VAL A 365 -7.78 12.22 0.58
C VAL A 365 -6.98 11.64 1.74
N LEU A 366 -7.21 12.15 2.95
CA LEU A 366 -6.71 11.57 4.17
C LEU A 366 -7.79 10.67 4.78
N MET A 367 -7.45 9.40 5.01
CA MET A 367 -8.25 8.44 5.74
C MET A 367 -7.67 8.27 7.15
N THR A 368 -8.47 8.51 8.17
CA THR A 368 -8.18 8.13 9.57
C THR A 368 -9.38 7.44 10.17
N HIS A 369 -9.18 6.66 11.23
CA HIS A 369 -10.34 6.09 11.92
C HIS A 369 -11.00 7.13 12.84
N GLY A 370 -10.22 7.73 13.74
CA GLY A 370 -10.68 8.75 14.67
C GLY A 370 -10.61 10.19 14.11
N PRO A 371 -11.35 11.12 14.74
CA PRO A 371 -11.38 12.53 14.35
C PRO A 371 -10.12 13.31 14.77
N ALA A 372 -9.92 14.46 14.11
CA ALA A 372 -8.99 15.48 14.56
C ALA A 372 -9.63 16.36 15.66
N ASP A 373 -8.80 16.98 16.51
CA ASP A 373 -9.26 17.89 17.57
C ASP A 373 -10.22 18.98 17.05
N ALA A 374 -11.36 19.09 17.73
CA ALA A 374 -12.47 20.00 17.43
C ALA A 374 -13.19 19.77 16.09
N ILE A 375 -13.05 18.59 15.46
CA ILE A 375 -13.69 18.24 14.19
C ILE A 375 -14.63 17.05 14.36
N LEU A 376 -15.94 17.30 14.41
CA LEU A 376 -16.96 16.24 14.58
C LEU A 376 -16.58 15.27 15.70
N ASP A 377 -16.10 15.82 16.82
CA ASP A 377 -15.44 15.08 17.89
C ASP A 377 -16.23 15.11 19.21
N CYS A 378 -17.54 15.39 19.18
CA CYS A 378 -18.33 15.69 20.37
C CYS A 378 -19.16 14.51 20.89
N LEU A 379 -19.06 14.21 22.19
CA LEU A 379 -19.90 13.22 22.89
C LEU A 379 -21.12 13.85 23.59
N GLY A 380 -21.82 14.74 22.89
CA GLY A 380 -23.00 15.45 23.41
C GLY A 380 -22.67 16.69 24.28
N THR A 381 -21.39 16.90 24.62
CA THR A 381 -20.89 18.15 25.23
C THR A 381 -19.69 18.67 24.44
N PRO A 382 -19.75 19.88 23.84
CA PRO A 382 -18.63 20.46 23.11
C PRO A 382 -17.32 20.47 23.91
N GLY A 383 -16.21 20.13 23.26
CA GLY A 383 -14.90 20.04 23.91
C GLY A 383 -14.68 18.77 24.76
N ARG A 384 -15.63 17.83 24.75
CA ARG A 384 -15.44 16.47 25.28
C ARG A 384 -15.56 15.47 24.13
N GLY A 385 -14.41 15.01 23.64
CA GLY A 385 -14.31 14.02 22.58
C GLY A 385 -13.52 12.79 22.96
N TRP A 386 -14.02 11.63 22.56
CA TRP A 386 -13.23 10.39 22.51
C TRP A 386 -12.64 10.22 21.10
N GLY A 387 -11.50 9.55 20.97
CA GLY A 387 -10.82 9.37 19.67
C GLY A 387 -10.18 10.63 19.05
N SER A 388 -10.43 11.82 19.60
CA SER A 388 -9.92 13.11 19.11
C SER A 388 -8.41 13.30 19.31
N SER A 389 -7.66 13.66 18.25
CA SER A 389 -6.21 13.88 18.30
C SER A 389 -5.79 15.30 17.88
N LYS A 390 -5.01 15.93 18.76
CA LYS A 390 -4.36 17.23 18.50
C LYS A 390 -3.22 17.11 17.51
N ARG A 391 -2.42 16.04 17.57
CA ARG A 391 -1.36 15.81 16.58
C ARG A 391 -1.93 15.57 15.19
N LEU A 392 -3.08 14.90 15.09
CA LEU A 392 -3.75 14.75 13.81
C LEU A 392 -4.18 16.11 13.27
N ARG A 393 -4.77 16.96 14.13
CA ARG A 393 -5.15 18.33 13.77
C ARG A 393 -3.95 19.13 13.24
N GLU A 394 -2.83 19.10 13.95
CA GLU A 394 -1.58 19.76 13.54
C GLU A 394 -1.05 19.20 12.21
N ALA A 395 -1.08 17.88 12.04
CA ALA A 395 -0.63 17.22 10.82
C ALA A 395 -1.52 17.56 9.62
N ILE A 396 -2.84 17.69 9.81
CA ILE A 396 -3.77 18.10 8.75
C ILE A 396 -3.53 19.55 8.35
N VAL A 397 -3.36 20.47 9.32
CA VAL A 397 -3.03 21.87 9.03
C VAL A 397 -1.69 21.99 8.29
N ARG A 398 -0.71 21.15 8.63
CA ARG A 398 0.59 21.06 7.95
C ARG A 398 0.48 20.51 6.52
N ALA A 399 -0.12 19.34 6.37
CA ALA A 399 -0.16 18.57 5.12
C ALA A 399 -1.19 19.10 4.11
N LYS A 400 -2.23 19.79 4.60
CA LYS A 400 -3.32 20.39 3.82
C LYS A 400 -4.03 19.40 2.89
N PRO A 401 -4.53 18.26 3.41
CA PRO A 401 -5.35 17.37 2.60
C PRO A 401 -6.64 18.07 2.16
N ARG A 402 -7.09 17.80 0.92
CA ARG A 402 -8.37 18.34 0.43
C ARG A 402 -9.56 17.72 1.16
N MET A 403 -9.46 16.44 1.52
CA MET A 403 -10.54 15.71 2.16
C MET A 403 -10.04 14.94 3.38
N HIS A 404 -10.86 14.93 4.43
CA HIS A 404 -10.63 14.11 5.62
C HIS A 404 -11.81 13.17 5.82
N LEU A 405 -11.57 11.86 5.64
CA LEU A 405 -12.57 10.79 5.75
C LEU A 405 -12.27 9.97 7.00
N PHE A 406 -13.27 9.82 7.87
CA PHE A 406 -13.14 9.08 9.12
C PHE A 406 -14.50 8.60 9.66
N GLY A 407 -14.49 7.97 10.83
CA GLY A 407 -15.68 7.54 11.56
C GLY A 407 -15.45 7.60 13.07
N HIS A 408 -15.53 6.46 13.75
CA HIS A 408 -15.31 6.25 15.20
C HIS A 408 -16.38 6.87 16.12
N LEU A 409 -16.77 8.13 15.91
CA LEU A 409 -17.81 8.78 16.70
C LEU A 409 -19.15 8.74 15.97
N HIS A 410 -19.95 7.72 16.31
CA HIS A 410 -21.17 7.38 15.57
C HIS A 410 -22.21 8.49 15.59
N GLU A 411 -22.36 9.15 16.74
CA GLU A 411 -23.32 10.24 16.92
C GLU A 411 -22.86 11.53 16.23
N GLN A 412 -21.60 11.59 15.79
CA GLN A 412 -21.05 12.69 15.01
C GLN A 412 -21.08 12.42 13.51
N ARG A 413 -21.72 11.33 13.06
CA ARG A 413 -21.99 11.08 11.64
C ARG A 413 -22.50 12.36 10.99
N GLY A 414 -21.82 12.79 9.94
CA GLY A 414 -22.10 14.06 9.28
C GLY A 414 -20.99 14.48 8.34
N GLU A 415 -21.18 15.64 7.71
CA GLU A 415 -20.19 16.23 6.82
C GLU A 415 -20.11 17.73 6.96
N TYR A 416 -18.93 18.27 6.65
CA TYR A 416 -18.73 19.69 6.40
C TYR A 416 -18.11 19.90 5.03
N ARG A 417 -18.63 20.88 4.30
CA ARG A 417 -18.11 21.36 3.01
C ARG A 417 -17.65 22.79 3.15
N ARG A 418 -16.45 23.08 2.68
CA ARG A 418 -15.89 24.42 2.63
C ARG A 418 -16.47 25.18 1.43
N GLY A 419 -17.16 26.28 1.72
CA GLY A 419 -17.59 27.25 0.73
C GLY A 419 -16.88 28.59 0.90
N THR A 420 -17.25 29.57 0.09
CA THR A 420 -16.69 30.93 0.14
C THR A 420 -16.98 31.67 1.45
N ALA A 421 -18.09 31.33 2.11
CA ALA A 421 -18.53 31.93 3.38
C ALA A 421 -18.12 31.12 4.63
N GLY A 422 -17.27 30.09 4.48
CA GLY A 422 -16.90 29.16 5.54
C GLY A 422 -17.49 27.76 5.35
N PHE A 423 -17.59 26.99 6.43
CA PHE A 423 -18.09 25.62 6.38
C PHE A 423 -19.61 25.54 6.50
N SER A 424 -20.23 24.74 5.63
CA SER A 424 -21.64 24.36 5.69
C SER A 424 -21.78 22.86 5.94
N GLY A 425 -22.85 22.45 6.62
CA GLY A 425 -23.09 21.06 6.97
C GLY A 425 -23.24 20.88 8.48
N GLY A 426 -22.88 19.70 8.97
CA GLY A 426 -22.90 19.33 10.38
C GLY A 426 -23.31 17.88 10.59
N VAL A 427 -23.69 17.59 11.82
CA VAL A 427 -24.16 16.27 12.23
C VAL A 427 -25.52 15.95 11.61
N GLU A 428 -25.60 14.76 11.01
CA GLU A 428 -26.80 14.17 10.43
C GLU A 428 -27.56 13.33 11.45
N TYR A 429 -26.86 12.75 12.43
CA TYR A 429 -27.45 11.90 13.45
C TYR A 429 -28.48 12.67 14.30
N THR A 430 -29.65 12.06 14.48
CA THR A 430 -30.74 12.62 15.29
C THR A 430 -31.14 11.68 16.40
N LEU A 431 -31.19 12.20 17.62
CA LEU A 431 -31.71 11.51 18.79
C LEU A 431 -33.05 12.15 19.21
N HIS A 432 -34.13 11.36 19.25
CA HIS A 432 -35.50 11.82 19.53
C HIS A 432 -35.93 13.05 18.69
N GLY A 433 -35.62 13.03 17.40
CA GLY A 433 -35.97 14.10 16.45
C GLY A 433 -35.12 15.37 16.57
N LYS A 434 -34.09 15.39 17.42
CA LYS A 434 -33.15 16.50 17.55
C LYS A 434 -31.77 16.09 17.06
N ARG A 435 -31.09 16.97 16.32
CA ARG A 435 -29.70 16.73 15.92
C ARG A 435 -28.81 16.58 17.15
N PHE A 436 -27.91 15.62 17.09
CA PHE A 436 -26.98 15.40 18.18
C PHE A 436 -25.99 16.59 18.30
N PRO A 437 -25.64 17.03 19.52
CA PRO A 437 -24.76 18.17 19.71
C PRO A 437 -23.38 17.96 19.09
N THR A 438 -22.79 19.02 18.54
CA THR A 438 -21.44 19.00 17.98
C THR A 438 -20.64 20.22 18.43
N THR A 439 -19.31 20.15 18.34
CA THR A 439 -18.38 21.24 18.67
C THR A 439 -18.61 22.49 17.81
N GLY A 440 -19.25 22.30 16.65
CA GLY A 440 -19.58 23.36 15.70
C GLY A 440 -18.87 23.15 14.36
N PRO A 441 -18.95 24.12 13.44
CA PRO A 441 -18.22 24.05 12.19
C PRO A 441 -16.70 24.03 12.44
N PRO A 442 -15.93 23.41 11.54
CA PRO A 442 -14.48 23.41 11.60
C PRO A 442 -13.90 24.83 11.69
N PRO A 443 -12.80 25.03 12.43
CA PRO A 443 -12.09 26.30 12.45
C PRO A 443 -11.59 26.71 11.05
N ALA A 444 -11.49 28.02 10.80
CA ALA A 444 -11.20 28.59 9.47
C ALA A 444 -9.86 28.15 8.87
N ASP A 445 -8.87 27.83 9.71
CA ASP A 445 -7.55 27.32 9.35
C ASP A 445 -7.54 25.83 8.96
N TYR A 446 -8.65 25.10 9.14
CA TYR A 446 -8.71 23.67 8.79
C TYR A 446 -8.80 23.45 7.28
N PRO A 447 -7.75 22.96 6.61
CA PRO A 447 -7.58 23.13 5.16
C PRO A 447 -8.57 22.35 4.29
N CYS A 448 -9.25 21.33 4.82
CA CYS A 448 -10.08 20.45 4.01
C CYS A 448 -11.27 21.17 3.36
N GLU A 449 -11.49 20.83 2.08
CA GLU A 449 -12.67 21.16 1.29
C GLU A 449 -13.87 20.31 1.71
N LEU A 450 -13.63 19.04 2.06
CA LEU A 450 -14.62 18.10 2.55
C LEU A 450 -14.14 17.39 3.82
N ILE A 451 -15.04 17.27 4.78
CA ILE A 451 -14.86 16.54 6.03
C ILE A 451 -16.03 15.60 6.17
N SER A 452 -15.74 14.33 6.42
CA SER A 452 -16.72 13.27 6.28
C SER A 452 -16.55 12.30 7.44
N CYS A 453 -17.42 12.40 8.45
CA CYS A 453 -17.61 11.34 9.44
C CYS A 453 -18.73 10.44 8.91
N ASN A 454 -18.43 9.19 8.55
CA ASN A 454 -19.41 8.28 7.94
C ASN A 454 -19.53 6.95 8.68
N ALA A 455 -19.60 7.00 10.01
CA ALA A 455 -20.01 5.85 10.80
C ALA A 455 -21.39 5.35 10.36
N MET A 456 -21.47 4.05 10.07
CA MET A 456 -22.64 3.42 9.46
C MET A 456 -23.58 2.79 10.50
N CYS A 457 -23.06 2.49 11.68
CA CYS A 457 -23.83 2.00 12.82
C CYS A 457 -23.84 3.03 13.95
N ASN A 458 -24.80 2.92 14.86
CA ASN A 458 -24.81 3.61 16.15
C ASN A 458 -24.47 2.66 17.29
N HIS A 459 -23.98 3.23 18.40
CA HIS A 459 -23.80 2.50 19.66
C HIS A 459 -25.15 1.96 20.17
N GLU A 460 -25.10 0.75 20.74
CA GLU A 460 -26.28 0.11 21.33
C GLU A 460 -26.90 0.97 22.44
N GLY A 461 -28.23 1.11 22.39
CA GLY A 461 -29.01 1.67 23.50
C GLY A 461 -29.16 3.20 23.53
N LEU A 462 -28.46 3.95 22.68
CA LEU A 462 -28.59 5.42 22.65
C LEU A 462 -29.89 5.90 22.03
N ASP A 463 -30.44 5.20 21.03
CA ASP A 463 -31.74 5.51 20.42
C ASP A 463 -32.93 4.90 21.19
N GLY A 464 -32.69 4.26 22.34
CA GLY A 464 -33.70 3.62 23.17
C GLY A 464 -34.22 2.28 22.63
N THR A 465 -33.66 1.76 21.52
CA THR A 465 -34.10 0.48 20.92
C THR A 465 -33.41 -0.75 21.52
N GLY A 466 -32.29 -0.54 22.23
CA GLY A 466 -31.49 -1.62 22.82
C GLY A 466 -30.78 -2.51 21.79
N ARG A 467 -30.65 -2.07 20.54
CA ARG A 467 -29.94 -2.78 19.45
C ARG A 467 -29.05 -1.81 18.68
N LYS A 468 -28.06 -2.33 17.94
CA LYS A 468 -27.34 -1.53 16.94
C LYS A 468 -28.32 -1.14 15.83
N SER A 469 -28.30 0.13 15.46
CA SER A 469 -29.09 0.66 14.35
C SER A 469 -28.18 1.17 13.25
N ILE A 470 -28.60 0.96 12.00
CA ILE A 470 -27.90 1.50 10.83
C ILE A 470 -28.20 3.01 10.76
N ALA A 471 -27.16 3.83 10.86
CA ALA A 471 -27.23 5.27 10.98
C ALA A 471 -27.55 5.98 9.66
N GLY A 472 -27.17 5.39 8.53
CA GLY A 472 -27.45 5.97 7.22
C GLY A 472 -26.69 5.30 6.07
N PRO A 473 -26.79 5.83 4.84
CA PRO A 473 -26.16 5.28 3.65
C PRO A 473 -24.66 5.61 3.57
N ALA A 474 -23.97 4.93 2.66
CA ALA A 474 -22.63 5.30 2.25
C ALA A 474 -22.59 6.70 1.62
N ARG A 475 -21.46 7.38 1.74
CA ARG A 475 -21.29 8.72 1.15
C ARG A 475 -20.55 8.60 -0.18
N LEU A 476 -21.20 9.00 -1.27
CA LEU A 476 -20.56 9.14 -2.58
C LEU A 476 -19.87 10.50 -2.66
N ILE A 477 -18.56 10.48 -2.91
CA ILE A 477 -17.69 11.64 -2.94
C ILE A 477 -17.05 11.73 -4.31
N CYS A 478 -17.24 12.87 -4.97
CA CYS A 478 -16.69 13.15 -6.27
C CYS A 478 -15.43 13.99 -6.14
N VAL A 479 -14.32 13.51 -6.70
CA VAL A 479 -13.00 14.16 -6.62
C VAL A 479 -12.42 14.34 -8.01
N THR A 480 -12.13 15.57 -8.41
CA THR A 480 -11.29 15.82 -9.59
C THR A 480 -9.81 15.77 -9.17
N PRO A 481 -8.97 14.97 -9.85
CA PRO A 481 -7.53 14.97 -9.59
C PRO A 481 -6.90 16.33 -9.95
N ARG A 482 -5.75 16.64 -9.33
CA ARG A 482 -5.06 17.95 -9.51
C ARG A 482 -4.33 18.10 -10.83
#